data_AF-A0A935A251-F1
#
_entry.id   AF-A0A935A251-F1
#
_cell.length_a   1.000
_cell.length_b   1.000
_cell.length_c   1.000
_cell.angle_alpha   90.00
_cell.angle_beta   90.00
_cell.angle_gamma   90.00
#
_symmetry.space_group_name_H-M   'P 1'
#
loop_
_entity.id
_entity.type
_entity.pdbx_description
1 polymer ?
#
loop_
_entity_poly.entity_id
_entity_poly.type
_entity_poly.pdbx_seq_one_letter_code
_entity_poly.pdbx_strand_id
1 'polypeptide(L)' 'MRDPEEKVIVADSRYEEQHFLGIFEHLKHTFGLIRLHSNRVLYEEPQEKPKGSRGAPRKHGKPFKLNSAHRAGRSK' A
#
# COMPACT_ATOMS: atom_id res chain seq x y z
N MET A 1 -22.48 9.14 -11.69
CA MET A 1 -21.15 9.79 -11.73
C MET A 1 -20.83 10.21 -10.30
N ARG A 2 -19.77 9.67 -9.69
CA ARG A 2 -19.43 10.01 -8.29
C ARG A 2 -18.84 11.42 -8.26
N ASP A 3 -19.19 12.15 -7.21
CA ASP A 3 -18.86 13.53 -6.85
C ASP A 3 -17.48 14.01 -7.36
N PRO A 4 -17.37 15.15 -8.07
CA PRO A 4 -16.10 15.67 -8.61
C PRO A 4 -15.20 16.30 -7.54
N GLU A 5 -15.68 16.51 -6.33
CA GLU A 5 -14.88 17.10 -5.25
C GLU A 5 -13.90 16.11 -4.63
N GLU A 6 -12.72 16.64 -4.25
CA GLU A 6 -11.72 15.88 -3.51
C GLU A 6 -12.23 15.53 -2.11
N LYS A 7 -12.10 14.26 -1.73
CA LYS A 7 -12.53 13.76 -0.42
C LYS A 7 -11.36 13.14 0.31
N VAL A 8 -11.25 13.44 1.60
CA VAL A 8 -10.30 12.77 2.50
C VAL A 8 -11.09 11.85 3.43
N ILE A 9 -10.74 10.56 3.41
CA ILE A 9 -11.29 9.56 4.32
C ILE A 9 -10.24 9.29 5.38
N VAL A 10 -10.62 9.48 6.64
CA VAL A 10 -9.78 9.16 7.80
C VAL A 10 -10.34 7.92 8.48
N ALA A 11 -9.50 6.91 8.71
CA ALA A 11 -9.92 5.68 9.38
C ALA A 11 -8.88 5.22 10.41
N ASP A 12 -9.37 4.57 11.46
CA ASP A 12 -8.50 3.97 12.47
C ASP A 12 -8.03 2.56 12.04
N SER A 13 -7.25 1.94 12.91
CA SER A 13 -6.62 0.63 12.66
C SER A 13 -7.57 -0.55 12.59
N ARG A 14 -8.88 -0.36 12.80
CA ARG A 14 -9.87 -1.42 12.56
C ARG A 14 -10.15 -1.61 11.07
N TYR A 15 -9.75 -0.65 10.23
CA TYR A 15 -9.98 -0.65 8.78
C TYR A 15 -8.70 -0.94 7.98
N GLU A 16 -7.71 -1.59 8.59
CA GLU A 16 -6.42 -1.90 7.93
C GLU A 16 -6.46 -3.15 7.02
N GLU A 17 -7.65 -3.64 6.72
CA GLU A 17 -7.88 -4.85 5.93
C GLU A 17 -7.62 -4.58 4.44
N GLN A 18 -7.12 -5.61 3.72
CA GLN A 18 -6.62 -5.47 2.34
C GLN A 18 -7.72 -5.03 1.37
N HIS A 19 -8.95 -5.53 1.51
CA HIS A 19 -10.07 -5.09 0.66
C HIS A 19 -10.45 -3.63 0.94
N PHE A 20 -10.43 -3.18 2.19
CA PHE A 20 -10.69 -1.77 2.51
C PHE A 20 -9.65 -0.84 1.88
N LEU A 21 -8.36 -1.17 2.04
CA LEU A 21 -7.27 -0.38 1.48
C LEU A 21 -7.25 -0.40 -0.05
N GLY A 22 -7.51 -1.56 -0.66
CA GLY A 22 -7.49 -1.74 -2.12
C GLY A 22 -8.54 -0.91 -2.86
N ILE A 23 -9.68 -0.59 -2.23
CA ILE A 23 -10.71 0.26 -2.85
C ILE A 23 -10.17 1.65 -3.21
N PHE A 24 -9.25 2.21 -2.42
CA PHE A 24 -8.70 3.54 -2.67
C PHE A 24 -7.89 3.63 -3.97
N GLU A 25 -7.34 2.53 -4.47
CA GLU A 25 -6.66 2.48 -5.77
C GLU A 25 -7.61 2.80 -6.93
N HIS A 26 -8.91 2.51 -6.77
CA HIS A 26 -9.93 2.72 -7.78
C HIS A 26 -10.69 4.06 -7.63
N LEU A 27 -10.42 4.83 -6.57
CA LEU A 27 -11.10 6.10 -6.29
C LEU A 27 -10.23 7.30 -6.69
N LYS A 28 -10.50 7.87 -7.87
CA LYS A 28 -9.69 8.94 -8.47
C LYS A 28 -9.62 10.26 -7.69
N HIS A 29 -10.65 10.58 -6.90
CA HIS A 29 -10.77 11.86 -6.16
C HIS A 29 -10.85 11.63 -4.65
N THR A 30 -10.33 10.51 -4.16
CA THR A 30 -10.40 10.15 -2.75
C THR A 30 -9.03 9.81 -2.20
N PHE A 31 -8.67 10.48 -1.12
CA PHE A 31 -7.41 10.28 -0.41
C PHE A 31 -7.67 9.60 0.93
N GLY A 32 -6.90 8.57 1.25
CA GLY A 32 -7.01 7.84 2.52
C GLY A 32 -5.93 8.26 3.51
N LEU A 33 -6.32 8.59 4.74
CA LEU A 33 -5.43 8.72 5.89
C LEU A 33 -5.80 7.67 6.93
N ILE A 34 -5.08 6.55 6.92
CA ILE A 34 -5.48 5.35 7.65
C ILE A 34 -4.38 4.99 8.64
N ARG A 35 -4.74 4.87 9.92
CA ARG A 35 -3.82 4.42 10.96
C ARG A 35 -3.67 2.91 10.87
N LEU A 36 -2.49 2.40 10.57
CA LEU A 36 -2.21 0.96 10.64
C LEU A 36 -1.99 0.52 12.10
N HIS A 37 -2.41 -0.70 12.44
CA HIS A 37 -2.12 -1.31 13.74
C HIS A 37 -0.66 -1.79 13.76
N SER A 38 -0.01 -1.63 14.92
CA SER A 38 1.36 -2.07 15.17
C SER A 38 2.43 -1.45 14.25
N ASN A 39 3.70 -1.70 14.58
CA ASN A 39 4.81 -1.38 13.69
C ASN A 39 4.92 -2.47 12.61
N ARG A 40 4.08 -2.39 11.57
CA ARG A 40 4.13 -3.32 10.43
C ARG A 40 5.37 -3.05 9.57
N VAL A 41 6.01 -4.13 9.12
CA VAL A 41 7.02 -4.06 8.06
C VAL A 41 6.29 -4.06 6.72
N LEU A 42 6.58 -3.07 5.88
CA LEU A 42 6.03 -2.99 4.53
C LEU A 42 6.97 -3.73 3.58
N TYR A 43 6.41 -4.52 2.67
CA TYR A 43 7.16 -5.29 1.70
C TYR A 43 6.68 -4.94 0.29
N GLU A 44 7.62 -4.85 -0.64
CA GLU A 44 7.32 -4.82 -2.07
C GLU A 44 6.65 -6.12 -2.50
N GLU A 45 6.15 -6.15 -3.74
CA GLU A 45 5.64 -7.36 -4.35
C GLU A 45 6.70 -8.47 -4.37
N PRO A 46 6.32 -9.72 -4.08
CA PRO A 46 7.24 -10.85 -4.13
C PRO A 46 7.69 -11.09 -5.58
N GLN A 47 9.01 -11.27 -5.77
CA GLN A 47 9.54 -11.65 -7.07
C GLN A 47 9.02 -13.03 -7.49
N GLU A 48 8.65 -13.16 -8.76
CA GLU A 48 8.21 -14.42 -9.34
C GLU A 48 9.30 -15.48 -9.22
N LYS A 49 8.86 -16.70 -8.90
CA LYS A 49 9.75 -17.82 -8.67
C LYS A 49 10.12 -18.47 -10.02
N PRO A 50 11.41 -18.71 -10.31
CA PRO A 50 11.82 -19.41 -11.52
C PRO A 50 11.19 -20.80 -11.63
N LYS A 51 10.65 -21.13 -12.80
CA LYS A 51 10.02 -22.42 -13.08
C LYS A 51 11.00 -23.57 -12.83
N GLY A 52 10.58 -24.59 -12.07
CA GLY A 52 11.39 -25.77 -11.76
C GLY A 52 12.29 -25.67 -10.53
N SER A 53 12.32 -24.53 -9.82
CA SER A 53 13.11 -24.39 -8.60
C SER A 53 12.40 -24.98 -7.36
N ARG A 54 13.15 -25.65 -6.47
CA ARG A 54 12.60 -26.34 -5.27
C ARG A 54 12.18 -25.34 -4.18
N GLY A 55 11.23 -25.72 -3.31
CA GLY A 55 10.71 -24.92 -2.18
C GLY A 55 9.40 -24.17 -2.46
N ALA A 56 8.87 -23.46 -1.46
CA ALA A 56 7.67 -22.62 -1.63
C ALA A 56 8.01 -21.24 -2.21
N PRO A 57 7.09 -20.57 -2.94
CA PRO A 57 7.25 -19.17 -3.32
C PRO A 57 7.40 -18.26 -2.11
N ARG A 58 8.13 -17.16 -2.27
CA ARG A 58 8.20 -16.12 -1.24
C ARG A 58 6.85 -15.41 -1.15
N LYS A 59 6.40 -15.17 0.09
CA LYS A 59 5.16 -14.42 0.36
C LYS A 59 5.35 -12.90 0.32
N HIS A 60 6.59 -12.44 0.49
CA HIS A 60 6.93 -11.02 0.64
C HIS A 60 8.15 -10.67 -0.22
N GLY A 61 8.15 -9.47 -0.82
CA GLY A 61 9.29 -8.87 -1.49
C GLY A 61 10.27 -8.22 -0.52
N LYS A 62 11.03 -7.23 -1.00
CA LYS A 62 12.01 -6.51 -0.17
C LYS A 62 11.29 -5.60 0.85
N PRO A 63 11.73 -5.53 2.11
CA PRO A 63 11.16 -4.59 3.07
C PRO A 63 11.54 -3.15 2.69
N PHE A 64 10.59 -2.22 2.81
CA PHE A 64 10.79 -0.80 2.55
C PHE A 64 10.18 0.08 3.66
N LYS A 65 10.50 1.38 3.65
CA LYS A 65 9.92 2.37 4.57
C LYS A 65 9.25 3.49 3.79
N LEU A 66 8.10 3.99 4.25
CA LEU A 66 7.38 5.08 3.58
C LEU A 66 8.19 6.40 3.55
N ASN A 67 9.03 6.61 4.56
CA ASN A 67 9.81 7.84 4.70
C ASN A 67 10.99 7.97 3.71
N SER A 68 11.39 6.91 3.00
CA SER A 68 12.39 7.02 1.92
C SER A 68 11.81 7.57 0.62
N ALA A 69 10.51 7.39 0.35
CA ALA A 69 9.86 7.90 -0.86
C ALA A 69 9.67 9.44 -0.84
N HIS A 70 9.64 10.05 0.37
CA HIS A 70 9.33 11.48 0.53
C HIS A 70 10.42 12.45 0.04
N ARG A 71 11.61 11.95 -0.36
CA ARG A 71 12.73 12.78 -0.87
C ARG A 71 12.96 12.69 -2.37
N ALA A 72 12.35 11.74 -3.08
CA ALA A 72 12.57 11.59 -4.53
C ALA A 72 11.68 12.51 -5.39
N GLY A 73 10.60 13.06 -4.82
CA GLY A 73 9.64 13.92 -5.54
C GLY A 73 9.89 15.43 -5.43
N ARG A 74 10.95 15.88 -4.76
CA ARG A 74 11.38 17.30 -4.76
C ARG A 74 12.68 17.44 -5.54
N SER A 75 12.63 17.21 -6.86
CA SER A 75 13.57 17.90 -7.74
C SER A 75 13.08 19.34 -7.89
N LYS A 76 14.00 20.28 -7.70
CA LYS A 76 13.87 21.68 -8.12
C LYS A 76 13.59 21.79 -9.61
#